data_AF-A0AAN6NQA4-F1
#
_entry.id   AF-A0AAN6NQA4-F1
#
_cell.length_a   1.000
_cell.length_b   1.000
_cell.length_c   1.000
_cell.angle_alpha   90.00
_cell.angle_beta   90.00
_cell.angle_gamma   90.00
#
_symmetry.space_group_name_H-M   'P 1'
#
loop_
_entity.id
_entity.type
_entity.pdbx_description
1 polymer ?
#
loop_
_entity_poly.entity_id
_entity_poly.type
_entity_poly.pdbx_seq_one_letter_code
_entity_poly.pdbx_strand_id
1 'polypeptide(L)'
;MTLSEQQKKIIAEHPLGHALDSVRDKLRDSNEADDTYRESLASLLLALAPAADNIPFPDGNGDVAARLFFIRQDVQGGKIANLDQFRPLVRLVVDNSDDNYDNNAIWAAVFSLLDTLTVKPTAEPEPVRQSATEPATEPATEPSTEPATDRPQTPEWSDIIRANPINNGLD
;
A
#
# COMPACT_ATOMS: atom_id res chain seq x y z
N MET A 1 -19.18 0.00 -12.16
CA MET A 1 -19.64 1.04 -11.21
C MET A 1 -19.91 2.34 -11.98
N THR A 2 -20.77 3.23 -11.47
CA THR A 2 -21.04 4.55 -12.06
C THR A 2 -20.54 5.66 -11.13
N LEU A 3 -19.82 6.65 -11.68
CA LEU A 3 -19.27 7.79 -10.93
C LEU A 3 -20.36 8.80 -10.54
N SER A 4 -20.24 9.41 -9.35
CA SER A 4 -21.11 10.52 -8.93
C SER A 4 -20.78 11.81 -9.69
N GLU A 5 -21.72 12.76 -9.74
CA GLU A 5 -21.49 14.05 -10.42
C GLU A 5 -20.34 14.86 -9.78
N GLN A 6 -20.18 14.77 -8.46
CA GLN A 6 -19.06 15.38 -7.77
C GLN A 6 -17.72 14.76 -8.19
N GLN A 7 -17.65 13.42 -8.28
CA GLN A 7 -16.45 12.73 -8.74
C GLN A 7 -16.11 13.09 -10.19
N LYS A 8 -17.09 13.08 -11.09
CA LYS A 8 -16.91 13.51 -12.49
C LYS A 8 -16.39 14.94 -12.58
N LYS A 9 -16.89 15.85 -11.73
CA LYS A 9 -16.41 17.24 -11.68
C LYS A 9 -14.94 17.31 -11.28
N ILE A 10 -14.55 16.63 -10.21
CA ILE A 10 -13.15 16.62 -9.73
C ILE A 10 -12.22 15.99 -10.80
N ILE A 11 -12.65 14.90 -11.43
CA ILE A 11 -11.91 14.23 -12.51
C ILE A 11 -11.72 15.17 -13.72
N ALA A 12 -12.73 15.96 -14.06
CA ALA A 12 -12.63 16.95 -15.13
C ALA A 12 -11.65 18.09 -14.80
N GLU A 13 -11.53 18.45 -13.51
CA GLU A 13 -10.58 19.47 -13.03
C GLU A 13 -9.14 18.93 -12.94
N HIS A 14 -8.99 17.61 -12.75
CA HIS A 14 -7.69 16.92 -12.62
C HIS A 14 -7.59 15.72 -13.58
N PRO A 15 -7.58 15.96 -14.91
CA PRO A 15 -7.48 14.88 -15.88
C PRO A 15 -6.13 14.16 -15.76
N LEU A 16 -6.12 12.87 -16.07
CA LEU A 16 -4.92 12.04 -16.00
C LEU A 16 -3.84 12.47 -17.02
N GLY A 17 -4.27 13.13 -18.10
CA GLY A 17 -3.39 13.70 -19.12
C GLY A 17 -2.35 12.69 -19.63
N HIS A 18 -1.14 13.18 -19.86
CA HIS A 18 0.01 12.39 -20.33
C HIS A 18 0.66 11.53 -19.23
N ALA A 19 0.17 11.58 -17.98
CA ALA A 19 0.78 10.83 -16.87
C ALA A 19 0.70 9.30 -17.09
N LEU A 20 -0.29 8.85 -17.87
CA LEU A 20 -0.45 7.43 -18.21
C LEU A 20 0.30 7.01 -19.47
N ASP A 21 0.86 7.93 -20.27
CA ASP A 21 1.47 7.57 -21.57
C ASP A 21 2.67 6.63 -21.39
N SER A 22 3.59 7.00 -20.48
CA SER A 22 4.74 6.14 -20.17
C SER A 22 4.34 4.81 -19.53
N VAL A 23 3.24 4.78 -18.77
CA VAL A 23 2.72 3.54 -18.16
C VAL A 23 2.05 2.67 -19.22
N ARG A 24 1.34 3.26 -20.18
CA ARG A 24 0.67 2.59 -21.28
C ARG A 24 1.68 1.82 -22.12
N ASP A 25 2.79 2.45 -22.48
CA ASP A 25 3.87 1.81 -23.23
C ASP A 25 4.43 0.60 -22.47
N LYS A 26 4.72 0.78 -21.17
CA LYS A 26 5.19 -0.32 -20.31
C LYS A 26 4.18 -1.46 -20.24
N LEU A 27 2.89 -1.17 -20.04
CA LEU A 27 1.83 -2.19 -19.96
C LEU A 27 1.65 -2.96 -21.26
N ARG A 28 1.87 -2.30 -22.42
CA ARG A 28 1.81 -2.93 -23.73
C ARG A 28 2.97 -3.90 -23.98
N ASP A 29 4.15 -3.54 -23.49
CA ASP A 29 5.38 -4.34 -23.65
C ASP A 29 5.52 -5.43 -22.58
N SER A 30 4.76 -5.34 -21.49
CA SER A 30 4.79 -6.30 -20.39
C SER A 30 4.12 -7.61 -20.78
N ASN A 31 4.75 -8.72 -20.40
CA ASN A 31 4.17 -10.04 -20.51
C ASN A 31 3.67 -10.51 -19.14
N GLU A 32 2.41 -10.93 -19.06
CA GLU A 32 1.74 -11.24 -17.79
C GLU A 32 2.32 -12.45 -17.06
N ALA A 33 3.07 -13.29 -17.77
CA ALA A 33 3.71 -14.46 -17.19
C ALA A 33 5.02 -14.15 -16.46
N ASP A 34 5.50 -12.91 -16.48
CA ASP A 34 6.73 -12.50 -15.82
C ASP A 34 6.55 -11.34 -14.82
N ASP A 35 7.62 -11.05 -14.08
CA ASP A 35 7.62 -10.02 -13.04
C ASP A 35 7.49 -8.60 -13.59
N THR A 36 7.74 -8.38 -14.89
CA THR A 36 7.62 -7.04 -15.50
C THR A 36 6.17 -6.56 -15.49
N TYR A 37 5.20 -7.48 -15.56
CA TYR A 37 3.78 -7.13 -15.44
C TYR A 37 3.45 -6.58 -14.06
N ARG A 38 4.02 -7.13 -12.97
CA ARG A 38 3.84 -6.58 -11.62
C ARG A 38 4.42 -5.17 -11.50
N GLU A 39 5.60 -4.94 -12.06
CA GLU A 39 6.23 -3.61 -12.06
C GLU A 39 5.43 -2.57 -12.85
N SER A 40 4.86 -2.97 -13.99
CA SER A 40 3.98 -2.13 -14.79
C SER A 40 2.66 -1.81 -14.09
N LEU A 41 2.07 -2.79 -13.39
CA LEU A 41 0.90 -2.55 -12.52
C LEU A 41 1.24 -1.61 -11.36
N ALA A 42 2.39 -1.78 -10.72
CA ALA A 42 2.83 -0.88 -9.66
C ALA A 42 3.09 0.55 -10.17
N SER A 43 3.60 0.68 -11.40
CA SER A 43 3.79 1.97 -12.08
C SER A 43 2.45 2.63 -12.40
N LEU A 44 1.45 1.84 -12.84
CA LEU A 44 0.10 2.32 -13.08
C LEU A 44 -0.54 2.88 -11.81
N LEU A 45 -0.50 2.13 -10.72
CA LEU A 45 -1.06 2.57 -9.45
C LEU A 45 -0.36 3.84 -8.92
N LEU A 46 0.94 3.95 -9.16
CA LEU A 46 1.70 5.15 -8.80
C LEU A 46 1.29 6.36 -9.65
N ALA A 47 1.10 6.19 -10.96
CA ALA A 47 0.73 7.28 -11.84
C ALA A 47 -0.70 7.80 -11.59
N LEU A 48 -1.59 6.93 -11.10
CA LEU A 48 -2.96 7.30 -10.73
C LEU A 48 -3.05 8.05 -9.40
N ALA A 49 -2.11 7.83 -8.47
CA ALA A 49 -2.19 8.36 -7.11
C ALA A 49 -2.22 9.91 -7.03
N PRO A 50 -1.41 10.68 -7.77
CA PRO A 50 -1.48 12.14 -7.73
C PRO A 50 -2.84 12.70 -8.18
N ALA A 51 -3.48 12.06 -9.16
CA ALA A 51 -4.80 12.47 -9.63
C ALA A 51 -5.93 12.02 -8.69
N ALA A 52 -5.67 11.00 -7.86
CA ALA A 52 -6.60 10.51 -6.85
C ALA A 52 -6.66 11.39 -5.59
N ASP A 53 -5.64 12.20 -5.32
CA ASP A 53 -5.46 12.93 -4.04
C ASP A 53 -6.65 13.82 -3.65
N ASN A 54 -7.40 14.30 -4.65
CA ASN A 54 -8.58 15.15 -4.45
C ASN A 54 -9.91 14.41 -4.63
N ILE A 55 -9.87 13.10 -4.92
CA ILE A 55 -11.06 12.31 -5.23
C ILE A 55 -11.52 11.57 -3.97
N PRO A 56 -12.68 11.92 -3.40
CA PRO A 56 -13.21 11.20 -2.25
C PRO A 56 -13.71 9.81 -2.65
N PHE A 57 -13.47 8.82 -1.78
CA PHE A 57 -14.10 7.52 -1.92
C PHE A 57 -15.61 7.63 -1.64
N PRO A 58 -16.49 6.98 -2.43
CA PRO A 58 -17.93 7.16 -2.33
C PRO A 58 -18.57 6.75 -0.99
N ASP A 59 -17.90 5.93 -0.18
CA ASP A 59 -18.36 5.50 1.16
C ASP A 59 -17.84 6.41 2.30
N GLY A 60 -17.05 7.45 1.97
CA GLY A 60 -16.42 8.34 2.96
C GLY A 60 -15.27 7.70 3.74
N ASN A 61 -14.89 6.46 3.45
CA ASN A 61 -13.87 5.70 4.14
C ASN A 61 -12.50 5.91 3.49
N GLY A 62 -11.91 7.06 3.77
CA GLY A 62 -10.54 7.39 3.40
C GLY A 62 -10.37 7.89 1.97
N ASP A 63 -9.12 8.13 1.63
CA ASP A 63 -8.68 8.73 0.37
C ASP A 63 -8.33 7.65 -0.66
N VAL A 64 -8.73 7.89 -1.91
CA VAL A 64 -8.46 7.01 -3.05
C VAL A 64 -6.95 6.90 -3.30
N ALA A 65 -6.18 7.98 -3.12
CA ALA A 65 -4.73 7.94 -3.34
C ALA A 65 -4.03 7.05 -2.31
N ALA A 66 -4.41 7.16 -1.04
CA ALA A 66 -3.90 6.27 0.02
C ALA A 66 -4.18 4.78 -0.28
N ARG A 67 -5.39 4.44 -0.74
CA ARG A 67 -5.75 3.06 -1.11
C ARG A 67 -4.95 2.54 -2.29
N LEU A 68 -4.79 3.35 -3.34
CA LEU A 68 -3.94 3.02 -4.49
C LEU A 68 -2.49 2.77 -4.06
N PHE A 69 -1.98 3.55 -3.11
CA PHE A 69 -0.66 3.37 -2.56
C PHE A 69 -0.51 2.02 -1.83
N PHE A 70 -1.45 1.65 -0.95
CA PHE A 70 -1.40 0.35 -0.26
C PHE A 70 -1.47 -0.82 -1.25
N ILE A 71 -2.38 -0.78 -2.22
CA ILE A 71 -2.50 -1.82 -3.25
C ILE A 71 -1.20 -1.91 -4.05
N ARG A 72 -0.55 -0.79 -4.36
CA ARG A 72 0.76 -0.79 -5.03
C ARG A 72 1.80 -1.56 -4.22
N GLN A 73 1.89 -1.32 -2.91
CA GLN A 73 2.82 -2.06 -2.05
C GLN A 73 2.51 -3.56 -2.04
N ASP A 74 1.23 -3.93 -2.07
CA ASP A 74 0.81 -5.33 -2.07
C ASP A 74 1.04 -6.02 -3.43
N VAL A 75 0.92 -5.30 -4.55
CA VAL A 75 1.31 -5.79 -5.88
C VAL A 75 2.81 -6.05 -5.94
N GLN A 76 3.62 -5.08 -5.48
CA GLN A 76 5.08 -5.19 -5.44
C GLN A 76 5.57 -6.28 -4.50
N GLY A 77 4.95 -6.41 -3.34
CA GLY A 77 5.27 -7.43 -2.34
C GLY A 77 4.72 -8.82 -2.65
N GLY A 78 4.09 -9.04 -3.82
CA GLY A 78 3.57 -10.35 -4.20
C GLY A 78 2.31 -10.80 -3.45
N LYS A 79 1.72 -9.95 -2.60
CA LYS A 79 0.58 -10.31 -1.74
C LYS A 79 -0.73 -10.43 -2.53
N ILE A 80 -0.86 -9.71 -3.64
CA ILE A 80 -1.96 -9.93 -4.59
C ILE A 80 -1.58 -11.08 -5.51
N ALA A 81 -2.19 -12.23 -5.27
CA ALA A 81 -1.99 -13.46 -6.03
C ALA A 81 -2.72 -13.44 -7.39
N ASN A 82 -3.90 -12.82 -7.46
CA ASN A 82 -4.69 -12.75 -8.68
C ASN A 82 -4.57 -11.37 -9.33
N LEU A 83 -3.64 -11.24 -10.27
CA LEU A 83 -3.46 -10.00 -11.05
C LEU A 83 -4.48 -9.86 -12.19
N ASP A 84 -5.28 -10.89 -12.48
CA ASP A 84 -6.34 -10.81 -13.50
C ASP A 84 -7.42 -9.79 -13.14
N GLN A 85 -7.56 -9.47 -11.85
CA GLN A 85 -8.46 -8.41 -11.36
C GLN A 85 -8.11 -7.03 -11.95
N PHE A 86 -6.85 -6.80 -12.35
CA PHE A 86 -6.42 -5.55 -12.98
C PHE A 86 -6.70 -5.49 -14.48
N ARG A 87 -7.04 -6.62 -15.12
CA ARG A 87 -7.16 -6.72 -16.59
C ARG A 87 -8.16 -5.74 -17.20
N PRO A 88 -9.35 -5.50 -16.61
CA PRO A 88 -10.27 -4.51 -17.15
C PRO A 88 -9.67 -3.09 -17.16
N LEU A 89 -8.95 -2.72 -16.10
CA LEU A 89 -8.28 -1.43 -16.00
C LEU A 89 -7.11 -1.33 -16.98
N VAL A 90 -6.28 -2.37 -17.06
CA VAL A 90 -5.14 -2.40 -18.00
C VAL A 90 -5.62 -2.27 -19.44
N ARG A 91 -6.65 -3.02 -19.85
CA ARG A 91 -7.22 -2.90 -21.20
C ARG A 91 -7.69 -1.49 -21.49
N LEU A 92 -8.41 -0.85 -20.56
CA LEU A 92 -8.83 0.54 -20.73
C LEU A 92 -7.65 1.50 -20.89
N VAL A 93 -6.56 1.33 -20.14
CA VAL A 93 -5.37 2.21 -20.25
C VAL A 93 -4.62 1.98 -21.57
N VAL A 94 -4.51 0.72 -22.01
CA VAL A 94 -3.81 0.32 -23.24
C VAL A 94 -4.61 0.67 -24.49
N ASP A 95 -5.92 0.42 -24.49
CA ASP A 95 -6.81 0.65 -25.62
C ASP A 95 -7.23 2.13 -25.75
N ASN A 96 -7.05 2.94 -24.69
CA ASN A 96 -7.25 4.38 -24.78
C ASN A 96 -6.18 4.98 -25.70
N SER A 97 -6.62 5.66 -26.76
CA SER A 97 -5.78 6.53 -27.60
C SER A 97 -6.10 7.99 -27.32
N ASP A 98 -5.19 8.89 -27.69
CA ASP A 98 -5.32 10.34 -27.44
C ASP A 98 -6.63 10.93 -28.01
N ASP A 99 -7.16 10.34 -29.09
CA ASP A 99 -8.40 10.77 -29.75
C ASP A 99 -9.71 10.34 -29.04
N ASN A 100 -9.66 9.39 -28.10
CA ASN A 100 -10.84 8.82 -27.42
C ASN A 100 -10.58 8.60 -25.92
N TYR A 101 -9.83 9.51 -25.30
CA TYR A 101 -9.39 9.39 -23.93
C TYR A 101 -10.56 9.55 -22.93
N ASP A 102 -11.17 8.43 -22.54
CA ASP A 102 -12.27 8.42 -21.58
C ASP A 102 -11.74 8.31 -20.13
N ASN A 103 -11.39 9.47 -19.55
CA ASN A 103 -10.99 9.58 -18.15
C ASN A 103 -12.02 8.95 -17.20
N ASN A 104 -13.32 9.10 -17.50
CA ASN A 104 -14.38 8.59 -16.63
C ASN A 104 -14.43 7.06 -16.65
N ALA A 105 -14.21 6.42 -17.80
CA ALA A 105 -14.14 4.98 -17.91
C ALA A 105 -12.96 4.41 -17.10
N ILE A 106 -11.78 5.05 -17.18
CA ILE A 106 -10.60 4.66 -16.38
C ILE A 106 -10.93 4.76 -14.89
N TRP A 107 -11.45 5.90 -14.43
CA TRP A 107 -11.81 6.07 -13.02
C TRP A 107 -12.90 5.11 -12.55
N ALA A 108 -13.92 4.84 -13.37
CA ALA A 108 -14.94 3.85 -13.05
C ALA A 108 -14.35 2.44 -12.87
N ALA A 109 -13.35 2.08 -13.69
CA ALA A 109 -12.61 0.82 -13.54
C ALA A 109 -11.74 0.82 -12.28
N VAL A 110 -11.07 1.94 -11.94
CA VAL A 110 -10.33 2.09 -10.68
C VAL A 110 -11.24 1.84 -9.48
N PHE A 111 -12.40 2.49 -9.39
CA PHE A 111 -13.31 2.25 -8.27
C PHE A 111 -13.84 0.81 -8.21
N SER A 112 -14.12 0.20 -9.37
CA SER A 112 -14.56 -1.20 -9.43
C SER A 112 -13.46 -2.17 -8.96
N LEU A 113 -12.19 -1.86 -9.26
CA LEU A 113 -11.03 -2.60 -8.76
C LEU A 113 -10.88 -2.43 -7.24
N LEU A 114 -10.98 -1.20 -6.74
CA LEU A 114 -10.90 -0.92 -5.30
C LEU A 114 -12.00 -1.64 -4.52
N ASP A 115 -13.23 -1.66 -5.03
CA ASP A 115 -14.35 -2.39 -4.45
C ASP A 115 -14.05 -3.90 -4.42
N THR A 116 -13.59 -4.46 -5.54
CA THR A 116 -13.23 -5.89 -5.64
C THR A 116 -12.12 -6.28 -4.65
N LEU A 117 -11.11 -5.43 -4.46
CA LEU A 117 -9.99 -5.68 -3.55
C LEU A 117 -10.34 -5.42 -2.08
N THR A 118 -11.26 -4.49 -1.80
CA THR A 118 -11.70 -4.15 -0.43
C THR A 118 -12.75 -5.14 0.08
N VAL A 119 -13.60 -5.67 -0.79
CA VAL A 119 -14.67 -6.62 -0.43
C VAL A 119 -14.12 -8.01 -0.10
N LYS A 120 -12.88 -8.32 -0.47
CA LYS A 120 -12.28 -9.59 -0.08
C LYS A 120 -12.00 -9.55 1.43
N PRO A 121 -12.70 -10.36 2.26
CA PRO A 121 -12.26 -10.54 3.62
C PRO A 121 -10.90 -11.22 3.47
N THR A 122 -9.83 -10.53 3.85
CA THR A 122 -8.68 -11.23 4.41
C THR A 122 -9.28 -12.13 5.47
N ALA A 123 -9.36 -13.43 5.19
CA ALA A 123 -9.78 -14.41 6.16
C ALA A 123 -8.95 -14.12 7.41
N GLU A 124 -9.63 -13.58 8.41
CA GLU A 124 -9.11 -13.35 9.74
C GLU A 124 -8.48 -14.66 10.18
N PRO A 125 -7.20 -14.70 10.59
CA PRO A 125 -6.66 -15.92 11.16
C PRO A 125 -7.54 -16.25 12.36
N GLU A 126 -8.15 -17.44 12.33
CA GLU A 126 -9.05 -17.92 13.37
C GLU A 126 -8.47 -17.62 14.75
N PRO A 127 -9.30 -17.21 15.74
CA PRO A 127 -8.82 -17.00 17.09
C PRO A 127 -8.18 -18.30 17.55
N VAL A 128 -6.86 -18.27 17.75
CA VAL A 128 -6.08 -19.38 18.28
C VAL A 128 -6.79 -19.80 19.55
N ARG A 129 -7.43 -20.98 19.52
CA ARG A 129 -7.99 -21.61 20.70
C ARG A 129 -6.81 -21.82 21.64
N GLN A 130 -6.64 -20.87 22.56
CA GLN A 130 -5.71 -20.98 23.68
C GLN A 130 -6.14 -22.24 24.44
N SER A 131 -5.34 -23.28 24.25
CA SER A 131 -5.50 -24.54 24.93
C SER A 131 -5.42 -24.27 26.42
N ALA A 132 -6.39 -24.82 27.13
CA ALA A 132 -6.55 -24.73 28.56
C ALA A 132 -5.23 -24.92 29.32
N THR A 133 -5.00 -24.08 30.32
CA THR A 133 -4.41 -24.50 31.59
C THR A 133 -4.88 -23.50 32.65
N GLU A 134 -5.92 -23.86 33.40
CA GLU A 134 -6.11 -23.35 34.75
C GLU A 134 -4.85 -23.62 35.57
N PRO A 135 -4.35 -22.67 36.35
CA PRO A 135 -3.72 -22.99 37.61
C PRO A 135 -4.65 -22.51 38.73
N ALA A 136 -5.34 -23.46 39.34
CA ALA A 136 -5.91 -23.26 40.65
C ALA A 136 -4.78 -23.12 41.69
N THR A 137 -5.03 -22.24 42.66
CA THR A 137 -4.55 -22.32 44.07
C THR A 137 -3.38 -21.39 44.46
N GLU A 138 -3.73 -20.19 44.94
CA GLU A 138 -3.08 -19.54 46.11
C GLU A 138 -3.31 -20.39 47.39
N PRO A 139 -2.55 -20.28 48.52
CA PRO A 139 -1.96 -19.04 49.06
C PRO A 139 -0.65 -19.12 49.89
N ALA A 140 -0.21 -17.92 50.34
CA ALA A 140 0.49 -17.58 51.59
C ALA A 140 2.04 -17.62 51.66
N THR A 141 2.65 -16.44 51.89
CA THR A 141 3.41 -16.04 53.12
C THR A 141 4.40 -14.90 52.81
N GLU A 142 4.19 -13.69 53.38
CA GLU A 142 5.15 -12.57 53.47
C GLU A 142 6.20 -12.80 54.59
N PRO A 143 7.18 -11.92 54.92
CA PRO A 143 7.75 -10.74 54.23
C PRO A 143 9.31 -10.84 54.14
N SER A 144 10.02 -9.81 53.62
CA SER A 144 11.25 -9.24 54.22
C SER A 144 12.12 -8.42 53.23
N THR A 145 12.17 -7.10 53.50
CA THR A 145 13.34 -6.20 53.57
C THR A 145 14.12 -5.76 52.30
N GLU A 146 13.96 -4.48 51.98
CA GLU A 146 14.83 -3.57 51.20
C GLU A 146 16.28 -3.47 51.77
N PRO A 147 17.31 -3.12 50.97
CA PRO A 147 17.63 -1.71 50.74
C PRO A 147 18.10 -1.32 49.34
N ALA A 148 17.91 -0.03 49.05
CA ALA A 148 18.37 0.71 47.90
C ALA A 148 19.86 0.52 47.55
N THR A 149 20.19 0.50 46.25
CA THR A 149 21.49 0.94 45.72
C THR A 149 21.34 1.33 44.24
N ASP A 150 21.46 2.64 44.03
CA ASP A 150 22.29 3.29 43.01
C ASP A 150 22.10 2.95 41.52
N ARG A 151 21.65 3.98 40.80
CA ARG A 151 21.46 4.06 39.35
C ARG A 151 22.76 4.52 38.69
N PRO A 152 23.24 3.87 37.62
CA PRO A 152 23.99 4.56 36.59
C PRO A 152 23.06 4.89 35.42
N GLN A 153 23.01 6.15 35.04
CA GLN A 153 22.33 6.62 33.85
C GLN A 153 22.99 6.02 32.59
N THR A 154 22.15 5.53 31.67
CA THR A 154 22.58 5.12 30.33
C THR A 154 23.10 6.32 29.54
N PRO A 155 24.22 6.21 28.81
CA PRO A 155 24.74 7.30 27.99
C PRO A 155 23.81 7.62 26.82
N GLU A 156 23.62 8.91 26.57
CA GLU A 156 22.94 9.48 25.41
C GLU A 156 23.68 9.11 24.11
N TRP A 157 22.92 8.88 23.02
CA TRP A 157 23.39 8.43 21.70
C TRP A 157 24.39 9.36 20.99
N SER A 158 24.79 10.47 21.61
CA SER A 158 25.60 11.53 21.01
C SER A 158 27.13 11.30 21.09
N ASP A 159 27.60 10.33 21.88
CA ASP A 159 29.03 10.03 22.04
C ASP A 159 29.55 8.86 21.16
N ILE A 160 28.66 8.17 20.44
CA ILE A 160 29.03 7.01 19.59
C ILE A 160 29.64 7.47 18.23
N ILE A 161 29.47 8.74 17.86
CA ILE A 161 29.95 9.30 16.57
C ILE A 161 31.28 10.06 16.74
N ARG A 162 32.21 9.55 17.56
CA ARG A 162 33.57 10.13 17.65
C ARG A 162 34.69 9.10 17.79
N ALA A 163 34.51 7.93 17.21
CA ALA A 163 35.58 6.94 17.06
C ALA A 163 35.46 6.19 15.73
N ASN A 164 35.80 6.86 14.63
CA ASN A 164 36.14 6.15 13.40
C ASN A 164 37.34 6.82 12.72
N PRO A 165 38.59 6.39 13.00
CA PRO A 165 39.73 6.79 12.20
C PRO A 165 39.71 6.00 10.88
N ILE A 166 39.37 6.68 9.78
CA ILE A 166 39.58 6.14 8.44
C ILE A 166 41.09 6.01 8.24
N ASN A 167 41.56 4.76 8.27
CA ASN A 167 42.88 4.38 7.76
C ASN A 167 42.88 4.56 6.24
N ASN A 168 43.49 5.64 5.76
CA ASN A 168 43.98 5.74 4.38
C ASN A 168 45.42 5.25 4.35
N GLY A 169 45.69 4.20 3.57
CA GLY A 169 47.03 3.73 3.31
C GLY A 169 47.09 2.76 2.12
N LEU A 170 47.70 3.27 1.03
CA LEU A 170 48.41 2.57 -0.06
C LEU A 170 47.57 1.89 -1.17
N ASP A 171 47.55 2.50 -2.37
CA ASP A 171 48.63 2.37 -3.37
C ASP A 171 48.85 3.72 -4.08
#